data_AF-A0A2D6X6H2-F1
#
_entry.id   AF-A0A2D6X6H2-F1
#
_cell.length_a   1.000
_cell.length_b   1.000
_cell.length_c   1.000
_cell.angle_alpha   90.00
_cell.angle_beta   90.00
_cell.angle_gamma   90.00
#
_symmetry.space_group_name_H-M   'P 1'
#
loop_
_entity.id
_entity.type
_entity.pdbx_description
1 polymer ?
#
loop_
_entity_poly.entity_id
_entity_poly.type
_entity_poly.pdbx_seq_one_letter_code
_entity_poly.pdbx_strand_id
1 'polypeptide(L)'
;MIMEDKIFIRKNILDIDMQKYLQIASVSIIIGFTYFVGIIIAILTHQINWESFVDVAILGILSVLVLGLVSFFSFNSIMKIKRITRAIREIDKSA
;
A
#
# COMPACT_ATOMS: atom_id res chain seq x y z
N MET A 1 -3.89 -31.95 -22.12
CA MET A 1 -5.13 -31.93 -21.33
C MET A 1 -4.89 -31.73 -19.83
N ILE A 2 -4.53 -32.73 -18.99
CA ILE A 2 -4.36 -32.51 -17.52
C ILE A 2 -3.28 -31.47 -17.16
N MET A 3 -2.28 -31.27 -18.02
CA MET A 3 -1.17 -30.35 -17.77
C MET A 3 -1.53 -28.87 -18.03
N GLU A 4 -2.48 -28.59 -18.93
CA GLU A 4 -2.95 -27.23 -19.24
C GLU A 4 -3.82 -26.65 -18.11
N ASP A 5 -4.69 -27.47 -17.54
CA ASP A 5 -5.57 -27.05 -16.43
C ASP A 5 -4.77 -26.60 -15.20
N LYS A 6 -3.64 -27.26 -14.91
CA LYS A 6 -2.76 -26.88 -13.79
C LYS A 6 -2.09 -25.52 -14.00
N ILE A 7 -1.72 -25.20 -15.24
CA ILE A 7 -1.12 -23.89 -15.59
C ILE A 7 -2.17 -22.79 -15.47
N PHE A 8 -3.39 -23.05 -15.93
CA PHE A 8 -4.51 -22.12 -15.84
C PHE A 8 -4.86 -21.78 -14.39
N ILE A 9 -5.00 -22.80 -13.53
CA ILE A 9 -5.27 -22.61 -12.09
C ILE A 9 -4.16 -21.78 -11.43
N ARG A 10 -2.89 -22.08 -11.76
CA ARG A 10 -1.75 -21.36 -11.19
C ARG A 10 -1.75 -19.87 -11.60
N LYS A 11 -1.97 -19.57 -12.88
CA LYS A 11 -2.09 -18.18 -13.38
C LYS A 11 -3.23 -17.44 -12.69
N ASN A 12 -4.40 -18.09 -12.55
CA ASN A 12 -5.56 -17.48 -11.92
C ASN A 12 -5.30 -17.13 -10.44
N ILE A 13 -4.63 -18.01 -9.69
CA ILE A 13 -4.24 -17.72 -8.29
C ILE A 13 -3.26 -16.53 -8.22
N LEU A 14 -2.29 -16.47 -9.13
CA LEU A 14 -1.33 -15.37 -9.21
C LEU A 14 -2.03 -14.04 -9.53
N ASP A 15 -3.02 -14.03 -10.43
CA ASP A 15 -3.81 -12.84 -10.75
C ASP A 15 -4.66 -12.35 -9.57
N ILE A 16 -5.29 -13.26 -8.83
CA ILE A 16 -6.02 -12.94 -7.60
C ILE A 16 -5.09 -12.30 -6.56
N ASP A 17 -3.92 -12.89 -6.35
CA ASP A 17 -2.92 -12.34 -5.42
C ASP A 17 -2.42 -10.97 -5.89
N MET A 18 -2.20 -10.78 -7.20
CA MET A 18 -1.81 -9.49 -7.76
C MET A 18 -2.86 -8.42 -7.48
N GLN A 19 -4.14 -8.71 -7.73
CA GLN A 19 -5.23 -7.79 -7.46
C GLN A 19 -5.32 -7.42 -5.97
N LYS A 20 -5.16 -8.41 -5.08
CA LYS A 20 -5.14 -8.17 -3.64
C LYS A 20 -4.04 -7.19 -3.23
N TYR A 21 -2.80 -7.39 -3.69
CA TYR A 21 -1.71 -6.47 -3.34
C TYR A 21 -1.85 -5.11 -4.02
N LEU A 22 -2.42 -5.05 -5.24
CA LEU A 22 -2.73 -3.79 -5.89
C LEU A 22 -3.76 -3.00 -5.07
N GLN A 23 -4.81 -3.65 -4.57
CA GLN A 23 -5.80 -3.03 -3.70
C GLN A 23 -5.18 -2.52 -2.39
N ILE A 24 -4.31 -3.30 -1.74
CA ILE A 24 -3.60 -2.86 -0.53
C ILE A 24 -2.74 -1.63 -0.82
N ALA A 25 -2.02 -1.59 -1.95
CA ALA A 25 -1.23 -0.44 -2.34
C ALA A 25 -2.12 0.80 -2.58
N SER A 26 -3.21 0.66 -3.34
CA SER A 26 -4.16 1.75 -3.60
C SER A 26 -4.78 2.29 -2.32
N VAL A 27 -5.26 1.42 -1.43
CA VAL A 27 -5.85 1.84 -0.15
C VAL A 27 -4.81 2.54 0.73
N SER A 28 -3.58 2.03 0.77
CA SER A 28 -2.49 2.67 1.53
C SER A 28 -2.21 4.09 1.03
N ILE A 29 -2.16 4.28 -0.30
CA ILE A 29 -1.96 5.60 -0.91
C ILE A 29 -3.12 6.54 -0.57
N ILE A 30 -4.37 6.06 -0.65
CA ILE A 30 -5.55 6.86 -0.29
C ILE A 30 -5.49 7.31 1.16
N ILE A 31 -5.19 6.40 2.10
CA ILE A 31 -5.06 6.72 3.53
C ILE A 31 -3.97 7.77 3.74
N GLY A 32 -2.80 7.59 3.10
CA GLY A 32 -1.71 8.56 3.17
C GLY A 32 -2.11 9.95 2.66
N PHE A 33 -2.83 10.00 1.54
CA PHE A 33 -3.31 11.25 0.96
C PHE A 33 -4.37 11.94 1.83
N THR A 34 -5.36 11.19 2.33
CA THR A 34 -6.39 11.72 3.24
C THR A 34 -5.77 12.26 4.53
N TYR A 35 -4.78 11.56 5.09
CA TYR A 35 -4.05 12.02 6.27
C TYR A 35 -3.31 13.33 5.99
N PHE A 36 -2.61 13.42 4.86
CA PHE A 36 -1.88 14.61 4.44
C PHE A 36 -2.81 15.83 4.28
N VAL A 37 -3.95 15.65 3.61
CA VAL A 37 -4.98 16.70 3.47
C VAL A 37 -5.51 17.12 4.85
N GLY A 38 -5.75 16.17 5.75
CA GLY A 38 -6.18 16.45 7.12
C GLY A 38 -5.18 17.31 7.89
N ILE A 39 -3.87 17.02 7.78
CA ILE A 39 -2.82 17.85 8.36
C ILE A 39 -2.88 19.27 7.78
N ILE A 40 -2.93 19.41 6.45
CA ILE A 40 -2.97 20.74 5.81
C ILE A 40 -4.17 21.56 6.34
N ILE A 41 -5.35 20.94 6.43
CA ILE A 41 -6.54 21.62 6.95
C ILE A 41 -6.35 22.02 8.42
N ALA A 42 -5.80 21.15 9.26
CA ALA A 42 -5.55 21.44 10.67
C ALA A 42 -4.55 22.60 10.85
N ILE A 43 -3.54 22.68 9.99
CA ILE A 43 -2.58 23.80 9.96
C ILE A 43 -3.27 25.10 9.55
N LEU A 44 -4.03 25.09 8.44
CA LEU A 44 -4.70 26.28 7.91
C LEU A 44 -5.75 26.84 8.88
N THR A 45 -6.47 25.96 9.57
CA THR A 45 -7.51 26.32 10.54
C THR A 45 -6.95 26.74 11.90
N HIS A 46 -5.63 26.75 12.09
CA HIS A 46 -4.97 27.07 13.36
C HIS A 46 -5.47 26.20 14.53
N GLN A 47 -5.91 24.97 14.25
CA GLN A 47 -6.32 24.02 15.30
C GLN A 47 -5.13 23.48 16.09
N ILE A 48 -3.93 23.56 15.53
CA ILE A 48 -2.69 23.13 16.16
C ILE A 48 -2.06 24.34 16.85
N ASN A 49 -1.93 24.27 18.17
CA ASN A 49 -1.18 25.26 18.93
C ASN A 49 0.32 24.96 18.83
N TRP A 50 1.02 25.70 17.97
CA TRP A 50 2.46 25.51 17.73
C TRP A 50 3.36 25.84 18.92
N GLU A 51 2.87 26.61 19.90
CA GLU A 51 3.61 26.93 21.11
C GLU A 51 3.53 25.81 22.16
N SER A 52 2.53 24.95 22.05
CA SER A 52 2.33 23.79 22.92
C SER A 52 3.18 22.62 22.46
N PHE A 53 4.25 22.34 23.22
CA PHE A 53 5.10 21.16 22.96
C PHE A 53 4.29 19.86 22.93
N VAL A 54 3.24 19.75 23.75
CA VAL A 54 2.38 18.57 23.83
C VAL A 54 1.63 18.34 22.52
N ASP A 55 1.04 19.38 21.93
CA ASP A 55 0.26 19.26 20.70
C ASP A 55 1.15 18.90 19.50
N VAL A 56 2.35 19.50 19.44
CA VAL A 56 3.36 19.19 18.41
C VAL A 56 3.89 17.75 18.58
N ALA A 57 4.12 17.30 19.82
CA ALA A 57 4.58 15.95 20.08
C ALA A 57 3.53 14.89 19.69
N ILE A 58 2.25 15.13 20.03
CA ILE A 58 1.15 14.23 19.65
C ILE A 58 1.01 14.15 18.12
N LEU A 59 1.05 15.30 17.44
CA LEU A 59 1.00 15.34 15.98
C LEU A 59 2.17 14.57 15.35
N GLY A 60 3.38 14.73 15.89
CA GLY A 60 4.57 14.02 15.43
C GLY A 60 4.46 12.51 15.59
N ILE A 61 4.03 12.03 16.76
CA ILE A 61 3.85 10.60 17.04
C ILE A 61 2.77 9.99 16.12
N LEU A 62 1.63 10.67 15.98
CA LEU A 62 0.56 10.25 15.07
C LEU A 62 1.04 10.22 13.62
N SER A 63 1.82 11.22 13.20
CA SER A 63 2.38 11.28 11.85
C SER A 63 3.31 10.11 11.58
N VAL A 64 4.21 9.80 12.52
CA VAL A 64 5.12 8.66 12.39
C VAL A 64 4.36 7.34 12.33
N LEU A 65 3.33 7.17 13.17
CA LEU A 65 2.51 5.95 13.16
C LEU A 65 1.77 5.78 11.82
N VAL A 66 1.03 6.80 11.39
CA VAL A 66 0.20 6.72 10.18
C VAL A 66 1.08 6.59 8.93
N LEU A 67 2.07 7.47 8.77
CA LEU A 67 2.97 7.43 7.61
C LEU A 67 3.85 6.19 7.61
N GLY A 68 4.28 5.73 8.79
CA GLY A 68 5.05 4.49 8.94
C GLY A 68 4.24 3.26 8.49
N LEU A 69 3.00 3.12 8.97
CA LEU A 69 2.09 2.05 8.56
C LEU A 69 1.81 2.08 7.06
N VAL A 70 1.44 3.26 6.53
CA VAL A 70 1.14 3.44 5.11
C VAL A 70 2.35 3.09 4.25
N SER A 71 3.53 3.59 4.61
CA SER A 71 4.77 3.33 3.86
C SER A 71 5.12 1.84 3.88
N PHE A 72 4.99 1.19 5.04
CA PHE A 72 5.25 -0.24 5.19
C PHE A 72 4.33 -1.09 4.30
N PHE A 73 3.01 -0.85 4.36
CA PHE A 73 2.05 -1.61 3.56
C PHE A 73 2.20 -1.35 2.06
N SER A 74 2.42 -0.09 1.68
CA SER A 74 2.63 0.28 0.29
C SER A 74 3.89 -0.37 -0.28
N PHE A 75 5.02 -0.28 0.43
CA PHE A 75 6.28 -0.87 -0.02
C PHE A 75 6.20 -2.40 -0.13
N ASN A 76 5.64 -3.07 0.88
CA ASN A 76 5.46 -4.51 0.88
C ASN A 76 4.57 -4.97 -0.30
N SER A 77 3.49 -4.23 -0.57
CA SER A 77 2.58 -4.54 -1.67
C SER A 77 3.23 -4.38 -3.04
N ILE A 78 3.95 -3.27 -3.27
CA ILE A 78 4.69 -3.03 -4.51
C ILE A 78 5.74 -4.13 -4.75
N MET A 79 6.45 -4.55 -3.71
CA MET A 79 7.44 -5.63 -3.79
C MET A 79 6.80 -6.97 -4.18
N LYS A 80 5.64 -7.28 -3.63
CA LYS A 80 4.91 -8.52 -3.94
C LYS A 80 4.31 -8.51 -5.35
N ILE A 81 3.75 -7.38 -5.79
CA ILE A 81 3.28 -7.20 -7.18
C ILE A 81 4.43 -7.47 -8.16
N LYS A 82 5.61 -6.86 -7.94
CA LYS A 82 6.79 -7.09 -8.80
C LYS A 82 7.20 -8.56 -8.86
N ARG A 83 7.12 -9.31 -7.76
CA ARG A 83 7.42 -10.75 -7.74
C ARG A 83 6.37 -11.55 -8.52
N ILE A 84 5.09 -11.26 -8.33
CA ILE A 84 3.99 -11.95 -9.00
C ILE A 84 4.05 -11.72 -10.52
N THR A 85 4.26 -10.47 -10.95
CA THR A 85 4.39 -10.15 -12.39
C THR A 85 5.56 -10.89 -13.04
N ARG A 86 6.69 -11.05 -12.34
CA ARG A 86 7.81 -11.87 -12.83
C ARG A 86 7.44 -13.34 -12.96
N ALA A 87 6.76 -13.91 -11.95
CA ALA A 87 6.32 -15.30 -11.98
C ALA A 87 5.32 -15.58 -13.12
N ILE A 88 4.37 -14.68 -13.37
CA ILE A 88 3.45 -14.79 -14.52
C ILE A 88 4.23 -14.79 -15.84
N ARG A 89 5.21 -13.88 -15.99
CA ARG A 89 6.03 -13.78 -17.20
C ARG A 89 6.91 -15.01 -17.45
N GLU A 90 7.39 -15.67 -16.40
CA GLU A 90 8.14 -16.92 -16.51
C GLU A 90 7.26 -18.09 -16.94
N ILE A 91 6.03 -18.17 -16.42
CA ILE A 91 5.06 -19.18 -16.85
C ILE A 91 4.71 -18.99 -18.33
N ASP A 92 4.54 -17.74 -18.77
CA ASP A 92 4.20 -17.44 -20.17
C ASP A 92 5.32 -17.74 -21.16
N LYS A 93 6.59 -17.71 -20.71
CA LYS A 93 7.75 -18.10 -21.53
C LYS A 93 8.00 -19.61 -21.56
N SER A 94 7.40 -20.37 -20.64
CA SER A 94 7.63 -21.81 -20.46
C SER A 94 6.48 -22.67 -21.01
N ALA A 95 5.38 -22.02 -21.43
CA ALA A 95 4.23 -22.63 -22.08
C ALA A 95 4.38 -22.50 -23.61
#